data_AF-A0A847CY26-F1
#
_entry.id   AF-A0A847CY26-F1
#
_cell.length_a   1.000
_cell.length_b   1.000
_cell.length_c   1.000
_cell.angle_alpha   90.00
_cell.angle_beta   90.00
_cell.angle_gamma   90.00
#
_symmetry.space_group_name_H-M   'P 1'
#
loop_
_entity.id
_entity.type
_entity.pdbx_description
1 polymer ?
#
loop_
_entity_poly.entity_id
_entity_poly.type
_entity_poly.pdbx_seq_one_letter_code
_entity_poly.pdbx_strand_id
1 'polypeptide(L)'
;NAKLEKLQKELLKRANAKKDFNDLADEIDRLRELKQNAMAENAEREGLKQRIAEMQEFLTEQRGTIQVYDEQVVRKLIEKITVHDEKVTVAFKSGMEIDVKM
;
A
#
# COMPACT_ATOMS: atom_id res chain seq x y z
N ASN A 1 4.29 -11.12 -20.53
CA ASN A 1 4.12 -10.89 -21.99
C ASN A 1 4.68 -12.02 -22.86
N ALA A 2 5.91 -12.50 -22.67
CA ALA A 2 6.51 -13.52 -23.53
C ALA A 2 5.73 -14.87 -23.64
N LYS A 3 5.01 -15.30 -22.59
CA LYS A 3 4.20 -16.54 -22.61
C LYS A 3 2.96 -16.41 -23.52
N LEU A 4 2.21 -15.31 -23.40
CA LEU A 4 0.99 -15.07 -24.19
C LEU A 4 1.31 -15.01 -25.70
N GLU A 5 2.41 -14.33 -26.04
CA GLU A 5 2.86 -14.20 -27.43
C GLU A 5 3.29 -15.55 -28.03
N LYS A 6 3.96 -16.41 -27.24
CA LYS A 6 4.31 -17.78 -27.65
C LYS A 6 3.05 -18.63 -27.90
N LEU A 7 2.07 -18.56 -27.01
CA LEU A 7 0.81 -19.31 -27.15
C LEU A 7 0.00 -18.84 -28.36
N GLN A 8 -0.07 -17.52 -28.62
CA GLN A 8 -0.73 -17.00 -29.81
C GLN A 8 -0.06 -17.46 -31.11
N LYS A 9 1.28 -17.46 -31.16
CA LYS A 9 2.05 -17.98 -32.30
C LYS A 9 1.81 -19.49 -32.51
N GLU A 10 1.74 -20.26 -31.43
CA GLU A 10 1.48 -21.70 -31.51
C GLU A 10 0.03 -22.02 -31.90
N LEU A 11 -0.94 -21.22 -31.43
CA LEU A 11 -2.34 -21.33 -31.84
C LEU A 11 -2.48 -21.13 -33.35
N LEU A 12 -1.84 -20.10 -33.91
CA LEU A 12 -1.84 -19.86 -35.36
C LEU A 12 -1.26 -21.04 -36.14
N LYS A 13 -0.18 -21.67 -35.64
CA LYS A 13 0.40 -22.86 -36.27
C LYS A 13 -0.56 -24.05 -36.25
N ARG A 14 -1.23 -24.34 -35.13
CA ARG A 14 -2.19 -25.44 -35.02
C ARG A 14 -3.42 -25.22 -35.89
N ALA A 15 -3.96 -24.00 -35.90
CA ALA A 15 -5.08 -23.61 -36.75
C ALA A 15 -4.74 -23.78 -38.25
N ASN A 16 -3.57 -23.30 -38.68
CA ASN A 16 -3.09 -23.48 -40.05
C ASN A 16 -2.88 -24.95 -40.42
N ALA A 17 -2.51 -25.79 -39.46
CA ALA A 17 -2.38 -27.24 -39.62
C ALA A 17 -3.70 -28.01 -39.48
N LYS A 18 -4.84 -27.32 -39.31
CA LYS A 18 -6.17 -27.91 -39.02
C LYS A 18 -6.17 -28.89 -37.83
N LYS A 19 -5.29 -28.66 -36.86
CA LYS A 19 -5.23 -29.42 -35.60
C LYS A 19 -6.13 -28.75 -34.56
N ASP A 20 -6.59 -29.52 -33.60
CA ASP A 20 -7.27 -28.97 -32.43
C ASP A 20 -6.36 -27.99 -31.67
N PHE A 21 -6.95 -26.86 -31.26
CA PHE A 21 -6.28 -25.76 -30.59
C PHE A 21 -7.11 -25.20 -29.42
N ASN A 22 -8.23 -25.85 -29.06
CA ASN A 22 -9.11 -25.38 -28.00
C ASN A 22 -8.36 -25.21 -26.67
N ASP A 23 -7.43 -26.13 -26.36
CA ASP A 23 -6.54 -26.05 -25.20
C ASP A 23 -5.70 -24.77 -25.16
N LEU A 24 -5.20 -24.30 -26.32
CA LEU A 24 -4.46 -23.04 -26.40
C LEU A 24 -5.37 -21.82 -26.32
N ALA A 25 -6.56 -21.90 -26.89
CA ALA A 25 -7.53 -20.81 -26.84
C ALA A 25 -7.96 -20.53 -25.38
N ASP A 26 -8.33 -21.58 -24.65
CA ASP A 26 -8.74 -21.50 -23.25
C ASP A 26 -7.63 -20.94 -22.36
N GLU A 27 -6.37 -21.38 -22.54
CA GLU A 27 -5.24 -20.87 -21.77
C GLU A 27 -4.92 -19.40 -22.13
N ILE A 28 -5.09 -18.98 -23.38
CA ILE A 28 -4.92 -17.57 -23.77
C ILE A 28 -5.98 -16.69 -23.12
N ASP A 29 -7.23 -17.13 -23.10
CA ASP A 29 -8.33 -16.37 -22.50
C ASP A 29 -8.17 -16.29 -20.98
N ARG A 30 -7.80 -17.40 -20.32
CA ARG A 30 -7.44 -17.42 -18.89
C ARG A 30 -6.32 -16.43 -18.56
N LEU A 31 -5.26 -16.41 -19.36
CA LEU A 31 -4.13 -15.49 -19.14
C LEU A 31 -4.49 -14.02 -19.38
N ARG A 32 -5.42 -13.73 -20.28
CA ARG A 32 -5.94 -12.38 -20.51
C ARG A 32 -6.78 -11.90 -19.34
N GLU A 33 -7.65 -12.75 -18.84
CA GLU A 33 -8.47 -12.47 -17.67
C GLU A 33 -7.61 -12.20 -16.43
N LEU A 34 -6.63 -13.06 -16.14
CA LEU A 34 -5.67 -12.85 -15.05
C LEU A 34 -4.92 -11.53 -15.18
N LYS A 35 -4.52 -11.15 -16.40
CA LYS A 35 -3.84 -9.87 -16.65
C LYS A 35 -4.77 -8.69 -16.38
N GLN A 36 -6.02 -8.75 -16.82
CA GLN A 36 -7.00 -7.69 -16.58
C GLN A 36 -7.30 -7.53 -15.09
N ASN A 37 -7.51 -8.64 -14.37
CA ASN A 37 -7.74 -8.62 -12.93
C ASN A 37 -6.55 -8.02 -12.18
N ALA A 38 -5.33 -8.43 -12.51
CA ALA A 38 -4.12 -7.86 -11.91
C ALA A 38 -3.96 -6.36 -12.22
N MET A 39 -4.34 -5.91 -13.43
CA MET A 39 -4.31 -4.49 -13.78
C MET A 39 -5.33 -3.68 -12.97
N ALA A 40 -6.55 -4.20 -12.80
CA ALA A 40 -7.59 -3.55 -12.00
C ALA A 40 -7.18 -3.46 -10.52
N GLU A 41 -6.73 -4.56 -9.93
CA GLU A 41 -6.26 -4.60 -8.54
C GLU A 41 -5.08 -3.65 -8.32
N ASN A 42 -4.14 -3.59 -9.25
CA ASN A 42 -3.00 -2.68 -9.12
C ASN A 42 -3.47 -1.22 -9.22
N ALA A 43 -4.39 -0.89 -10.13
CA ALA A 43 -4.96 0.46 -10.26
C ALA A 43 -5.70 0.90 -8.99
N GLU A 44 -6.46 0.02 -8.34
CA GLU A 44 -7.08 0.29 -7.04
C GLU A 44 -6.04 0.59 -5.94
N ARG A 45 -4.90 -0.11 -5.98
CA ARG A 45 -3.83 0.02 -4.98
C ARG A 45 -2.89 1.20 -5.23
N GLU A 46 -2.73 1.67 -6.47
CA GLU A 46 -1.81 2.78 -6.79
C GLU A 46 -2.17 4.06 -6.02
N GLY A 47 -3.46 4.39 -5.90
CA GLY A 47 -3.89 5.57 -5.13
C GLY A 47 -3.55 5.50 -3.64
N LEU A 48 -3.58 4.29 -3.05
CA LEU A 48 -3.18 4.07 -1.66
C LEU A 48 -1.65 4.18 -1.50
N LYS A 49 -0.89 3.60 -2.43
CA LYS A 49 0.58 3.71 -2.44
C LYS A 49 1.03 5.17 -2.56
N GLN A 50 0.38 5.95 -3.44
CA GLN A 50 0.63 7.38 -3.61
C GLN A 50 0.47 8.13 -2.29
N ARG A 51 -0.66 7.94 -1.59
CA ARG A 51 -0.93 8.59 -0.29
C ARG A 51 0.06 8.19 0.79
N ILE A 52 0.47 6.93 0.83
CA ILE A 52 1.49 6.47 1.78
C ILE A 52 2.84 7.13 1.49
N ALA A 53 3.22 7.24 0.22
CA ALA A 53 4.46 7.92 -0.17
C ALA A 53 4.41 9.41 0.20
N GLU A 54 3.30 10.10 -0.08
CA GLU A 54 3.08 11.50 0.31
C GLU A 54 3.16 11.69 1.84
N MET A 55 2.57 10.77 2.62
CA MET A 55 2.67 10.80 4.08
C MET A 55 4.10 10.56 4.58
N GLN A 56 4.83 9.62 3.97
CA GLN A 56 6.22 9.35 4.33
C GLN A 56 7.12 10.54 4.02
N GLU A 57 6.93 11.18 2.87
CA GLU A 57 7.63 12.40 2.48
C GLU A 57 7.32 13.53 3.47
N PHE A 58 6.04 13.79 3.75
CA PHE A 58 5.61 14.78 4.74
C PHE A 58 6.28 14.57 6.11
N LEU A 59 6.29 13.33 6.62
CA LEU A 59 6.92 13.02 7.92
C LEU A 59 8.44 13.16 7.88
N THR A 60 9.09 12.90 6.73
CA THR A 60 10.54 12.99 6.57
C THR A 60 11.01 14.44 6.41
N GLU A 61 10.19 15.28 5.76
CA GLU A 61 10.41 16.71 5.60
C GLU A 61 10.15 17.51 6.89
N GLN A 62 9.40 16.95 7.83
CA GLN A 62 9.24 17.47 9.19
C GLN A 62 10.56 17.30 9.98
N ARG A 63 11.62 17.96 9.51
CA ARG A 63 12.91 18.13 10.20
C ARG A 63 12.76 19.23 11.25
N GLY A 64 11.99 18.93 12.28
CA GLY A 64 12.03 19.66 13.53
C GLY A 64 11.91 18.66 14.67
N THR A 65 12.95 18.53 15.49
CA THR A 65 12.64 18.36 16.91
C THR A 65 11.71 19.52 17.28
N ILE A 66 10.63 19.25 18.01
CA ILE A 66 9.80 20.32 18.56
C ILE A 66 10.72 21.12 19.49
N GLN A 67 11.33 22.19 18.98
CA GLN A 67 12.27 23.02 19.74
C GLN A 67 11.51 24.00 20.64
N VAL A 68 10.25 24.26 20.30
CA VAL A 68 9.37 25.19 21.02
C VAL A 68 8.03 24.52 21.25
N TYR A 69 7.55 24.60 22.48
CA TYR A 69 6.21 24.15 22.85
C TYR A 69 5.14 24.83 22.01
N ASP A 70 4.25 24.05 21.39
CA ASP A 70 3.08 24.54 20.67
C ASP A 70 1.80 23.97 21.30
N GLU A 71 1.06 24.84 21.99
CA GLU A 71 -0.21 24.52 22.66
C GLU A 71 -1.25 23.93 21.69
N GLN A 72 -1.29 24.40 20.43
CA GLN A 72 -2.26 23.89 19.46
C GLN A 72 -1.96 22.45 19.08
N VAL A 73 -0.67 22.10 18.97
CA VAL A 73 -0.23 20.72 18.69
C VAL A 73 -0.50 19.83 19.89
N VAL A 74 -0.17 20.28 21.10
CA VAL A 74 -0.40 19.53 22.34
C VAL A 74 -1.88 19.25 22.53
N ARG A 75 -2.76 20.26 22.36
CA ARG A 75 -4.21 20.08 22.45
C ARG A 75 -4.78 19.15 21.38
N LYS A 76 -4.15 19.06 20.21
CA LYS A 76 -4.55 18.12 19.15
C LYS A 76 -4.17 16.68 19.51
N LEU A 77 -2.98 16.47 20.08
CA LEU A 77 -2.41 15.14 20.27
C LEU A 77 -2.70 14.51 21.64
N ILE A 78 -2.69 15.30 22.71
CA ILE A 78 -2.77 14.83 24.09
C ILE A 78 -4.24 14.76 24.55
N GLU A 79 -4.60 13.65 25.18
CA GLU A 79 -5.89 13.45 25.84
C GLU A 79 -5.81 13.85 27.31
N LYS A 80 -4.85 13.29 28.04
CA LYS A 80 -4.60 13.59 29.46
C LYS A 80 -3.15 13.33 29.85
N ILE A 81 -2.72 13.97 30.92
CA ILE A 81 -1.43 13.74 31.57
C ILE A 81 -1.69 13.34 33.02
N THR A 82 -1.11 12.23 33.46
CA THR A 82 -1.19 11.74 34.84
C THR A 82 0.19 11.81 35.47
N VAL A 83 0.29 12.49 36.61
CA VAL A 83 1.55 12.65 37.36
C VAL A 83 1.58 11.65 38.50
N HIS A 84 2.67 10.90 38.59
CA HIS A 84 2.98 9.97 39.67
C HIS A 84 4.25 10.42 40.40
N ASP A 85 4.61 9.72 41.48
CA ASP A 85 5.78 10.09 42.29
C ASP A 85 7.12 10.00 41.53
N GLU A 86 7.29 9.03 40.63
CA GLU A 86 8.55 8.79 39.90
C GLU A 86 8.45 8.98 38.39
N LYS A 87 7.25 9.28 37.87
CA LYS A 87 6.99 9.34 36.43
C LYS A 87 5.80 10.21 36.05
N VAL A 88 5.75 10.56 34.77
CA VAL A 88 4.60 11.18 34.12
C VAL A 88 4.12 10.26 33.01
N THR A 89 2.82 9.95 33.02
CA THR A 89 2.16 9.18 31.95
C THR A 89 1.40 10.14 31.04
N VAL A 90 1.74 10.15 29.75
CA VAL A 90 1.13 10.97 28.72
C VAL A 90 0.25 10.09 27.85
N ALA A 91 -1.06 10.31 27.87
CA ALA A 91 -2.02 9.61 27.02
C ALA A 91 -2.35 10.45 25.78
N PHE A 92 -2.15 9.86 24.60
CA PHE A 92 -2.47 10.46 23.31
C PHE A 92 -3.90 10.10 22.91
N LYS A 93 -4.59 10.99 22.20
CA LYS A 93 -5.93 10.73 21.65
C LYS A 93 -5.99 9.56 20.66
N SER A 94 -4.85 9.10 20.18
CA SER A 94 -4.73 7.87 19.38
C SER A 94 -4.87 6.58 20.22
N GLY A 95 -4.91 6.68 21.54
CA GLY A 95 -4.88 5.55 22.48
C GLY A 95 -3.48 5.08 22.86
N MET A 96 -2.43 5.73 22.35
CA MET A 96 -1.05 5.46 22.76
C MET A 96 -0.75 6.09 24.12
N GLU A 97 0.00 5.40 24.98
CA GLU A 97 0.48 5.92 26.26
C GLU A 97 2.01 5.86 26.32
N ILE A 98 2.63 6.91 26.85
CA ILE A 98 4.08 6.99 27.05
C ILE A 98 4.36 7.36 28.50
N ASP A 99 5.24 6.60 29.14
CA ASP A 99 5.79 6.90 30.45
C ASP A 99 7.13 7.62 30.33
N VAL A 100 7.22 8.79 30.95
CA VAL A 100 8.43 9.59 31.07
C VAL A 100 8.87 9.55 32.52
N LYS A 101 10.05 8.99 32.79
CA LYS A 101 10.65 9.04 34.13
C LYS A 101 11.03 10.48 34.46
N MET A 102 10.76 10.87 35.71
CA MET A 102 11.23 12.15 36.25
C MET A 102 12.70 12.08 36.64
#